data_AF-A0A7G3GAR6-F1
#
_entry.id   AF-A0A7G3GAR6-F1
#
_cell.length_a   1.000
_cell.length_b   1.000
_cell.length_c   1.000
_cell.angle_alpha   90.00
_cell.angle_beta   90.00
_cell.angle_gamma   90.00
#
_symmetry.space_group_name_H-M   'P 1'
#
loop_
_entity.id
_entity.type
_entity.pdbx_description
1 polymer ?
#
loop_
_entity_poly.entity_id
_entity_poly.type
_entity_poly.pdbx_seq_one_letter_code
_entity_poly.pdbx_strand_id
1 'polypeptide(L)' 'MRIAYLILCHAHPEQLGRLCQQLHHRDAHIYIHVDGNTADQTVQAMQANVPSGAQFIHRQACRWGDFH' A
#
# COMPACT_ATOMS: atom_id res chain seq x y z
N MET A 1 -7.75 -4.16 20.22
CA MET A 1 -7.58 -2.74 19.85
C MET A 1 -7.73 -2.65 18.36
N ARG A 2 -8.52 -1.70 17.84
CA ARG A 2 -8.73 -1.53 16.39
C ARG A 2 -7.75 -0.51 15.86
N ILE A 3 -7.01 -0.85 14.81
CA ILE A 3 -6.00 0.03 14.20
C ILE A 3 -6.29 0.13 12.70
N ALA A 4 -6.17 1.33 12.15
CA ALA A 4 -6.16 1.55 10.71
C ALA A 4 -4.76 2.02 10.30
N TYR A 5 -4.12 1.28 9.41
CA TYR A 5 -2.82 1.62 8.83
C TYR A 5 -3.05 2.28 7.48
N LEU A 6 -2.45 3.47 7.28
CA LEU A 6 -2.26 4.07 5.97
C LEU A 6 -0.80 3.89 5.57
N ILE A 7 -0.58 3.12 4.50
CA ILE A 7 0.76 2.83 3.96
C ILE A 7 0.93 3.61 2.66
N LEU A 8 1.95 4.46 2.61
CA LEU A 8 2.38 5.16 1.39
C LEU A 8 3.56 4.40 0.79
N CYS A 9 3.48 4.02 -0.47
CA CYS A 9 4.57 3.32 -1.15
C CYS A 9 4.66 3.71 -2.64
N HIS A 10 5.81 3.44 -3.24
CA HIS A 10 6.06 3.71 -4.67
C HIS A 10 6.88 2.61 -5.36
N ALA A 11 7.42 1.63 -4.62
CA ALA A 11 8.29 0.56 -5.14
C ALA A 11 8.28 -0.70 -4.24
N HIS A 12 9.03 -1.73 -4.66
CA HIS A 12 9.32 -2.97 -3.92
C HIS A 12 8.10 -3.81 -3.47
N PRO A 13 7.42 -4.50 -4.42
CA PRO A 13 6.22 -5.30 -4.13
C PRO A 13 6.37 -6.34 -3.01
N GLU A 14 7.48 -7.08 -3.00
CA GLU A 14 7.74 -8.12 -1.99
C GLU A 14 7.91 -7.56 -0.57
N GLN A 15 8.47 -6.36 -0.46
CA GLN A 15 8.61 -5.68 0.83
C GLN A 15 7.25 -5.20 1.34
N LEU A 16 6.43 -4.63 0.46
CA LEU A 16 5.06 -4.24 0.79
C LEU A 16 4.24 -5.45 1.27
N GLY A 17 4.34 -6.59 0.55
CA GLY A 17 3.66 -7.83 0.93
C GLY A 17 4.07 -8.32 2.32
N ARG A 18 5.38 -8.40 2.59
CA ARG A 18 5.91 -8.79 3.91
C ARG A 18 5.43 -7.88 5.03
N LEU A 19 5.44 -6.56 4.81
CA LEU A 19 4.92 -5.59 5.77
C LEU A 19 3.43 -5.80 6.05
N CYS A 20 2.62 -5.89 4.99
CA CYS A 20 1.17 -6.05 5.14
C CYS A 20 0.82 -7.36 5.85
N GLN A 21 1.57 -8.45 5.60
CA GLN A 21 1.39 -9.72 6.28
C GLN A 21 1.67 -9.63 7.78
N GLN A 22 2.70 -8.87 8.19
CA GLN A 22 3.03 -8.68 9.60
C GLN A 22 2.02 -7.78 10.34
N LEU A 23 1.43 -6.81 9.64
CA LEU A 23 0.41 -5.92 10.20
C LEU A 23 -1.01 -6.51 10.16
N HIS A 24 -1.21 -7.61 9.43
CA HIS A 24 -2.52 -8.21 9.25
C HIS A 24 -3.03 -8.87 10.54
N HIS A 25 -4.21 -8.45 10.99
CA HIS A 25 -4.93 -9.04 12.11
C HIS A 25 -6.42 -8.78 11.96
N ARG A 26 -7.28 -9.55 12.64
CA ARG A 26 -8.75 -9.45 12.53
C ARG A 26 -9.32 -8.04 12.76
N ASP A 27 -8.69 -7.26 13.63
CA ASP A 27 -9.15 -5.93 14.04
C ASP A 27 -8.33 -4.80 13.38
N ALA A 28 -7.48 -5.14 12.40
CA ALA A 28 -6.66 -4.19 11.65
C ALA A 28 -7.22 -3.94 10.26
N HIS A 29 -7.23 -2.67 9.83
CA HIS A 29 -7.55 -2.26 8.47
C HIS A 29 -6.29 -1.70 7.81
N ILE A 30 -6.01 -2.11 6.57
CA ILE A 30 -4.82 -1.68 5.83
C ILE A 30 -5.29 -0.96 4.57
N TYR A 31 -4.91 0.32 4.46
CA TYR A 31 -5.11 1.16 3.29
C TYR A 31 -3.76 1.44 2.64
N ILE A 32 -3.66 1.20 1.34
CA ILE A 32 -2.41 1.31 0.59
C ILE A 32 -2.59 2.38 -0.48
N HIS A 33 -1.83 3.46 -0.34
CA HIS A 33 -1.66 4.44 -1.40
C HIS A 33 -0.37 4.12 -2.15
N VAL A 34 -0.50 3.94 -3.46
CA VAL A 34 0.64 3.82 -4.37
C VAL A 34 0.77 5.12 -5.15
N ASP A 35 1.99 5.65 -5.21
CA ASP A 35 2.29 6.84 -5.99
C ASP A 35 1.76 6.74 -7.43
N GLY A 36 1.17 7.82 -7.93
CA GLY A 36 0.67 7.95 -9.29
C GLY A 36 1.75 7.76 -10.36
N ASN A 37 3.02 8.01 -10.03
CA ASN A 37 4.17 7.82 -10.91
C ASN A 37 4.65 6.36 -10.99
N THR A 38 4.15 5.46 -10.12
CA THR A 38 4.52 4.04 -10.16
C THR A 38 3.92 3.36 -11.39
N ALA A 39 4.75 2.61 -12.13
CA ALA A 39 4.30 1.86 -13.30
C ALA A 39 3.23 0.81 -12.94
N ASP A 40 2.23 0.64 -13.81
CA ASP A 40 1.09 -0.26 -13.54
C ASP A 40 1.50 -1.71 -13.30
N GLN A 41 2.55 -2.20 -13.97
CA GLN A 41 3.08 -3.54 -13.72
C GLN A 41 3.56 -3.71 -12.27
N THR A 42 4.19 -2.68 -11.71
CA THR A 42 4.61 -2.68 -10.30
C THR A 42 3.40 -2.64 -9.37
N VAL A 43 2.36 -1.89 -9.70
CA VAL A 43 1.11 -1.85 -8.93
C VAL A 43 0.42 -3.22 -8.94
N GLN A 44 0.33 -3.88 -10.09
CA GLN A 44 -0.20 -5.23 -10.21
C GLN A 44 0.59 -6.23 -9.38
N ALA A 45 1.93 -6.14 -9.40
CA ALA A 45 2.79 -6.96 -8.55
C ALA A 45 2.55 -6.68 -7.06
N MET A 46 2.35 -5.42 -6.65
CA MET A 46 1.99 -5.07 -5.28
C MET A 46 0.65 -5.70 -4.87
N GLN A 47 -0.37 -5.59 -5.71
CA GLN A 47 -1.70 -6.18 -5.48
C GLN A 47 -1.62 -7.69 -5.29
N ALA A 48 -0.77 -8.38 -6.06
CA ALA A 48 -0.56 -9.82 -5.93
C ALA A 48 0.18 -10.25 -4.65
N ASN A 49 0.93 -9.34 -4.01
CA ASN A 49 1.77 -9.65 -2.84
C ASN A 49 1.11 -9.32 -1.49
N VAL A 50 0.00 -8.59 -1.48
CA VAL A 50 -0.67 -8.17 -0.22
C VAL A 50 -1.84 -9.09 0.13
N PRO A 51 -2.18 -9.24 1.42
CA PRO A 51 -3.35 -10.02 1.84
C PRO A 51 -4.65 -9.42 1.29
N SER A 52 -5.64 -10.28 1.00
CA SER A 52 -6.92 -9.90 0.37
C SER A 52 -7.76 -8.86 1.13
N GLY A 53 -7.47 -8.62 2.41
CA GLY A 53 -8.11 -7.57 3.21
C GLY A 53 -7.48 -6.18 3.09
N ALA A 54 -6.33 -6.05 2.43
CA ALA A 54 -5.71 -4.75 2.17
C ALA A 54 -6.44 -4.02 1.04
N GLN A 55 -6.69 -2.73 1.23
CA GLN A 55 -7.43 -1.90 0.30
C GLN A 55 -6.51 -0.90 -0.39
N PHE A 56 -6.38 -0.98 -1.70
CA PHE A 56 -5.73 0.05 -2.49
C PHE A 56 -6.67 1.25 -2.64
N ILE A 57 -6.19 2.44 -2.31
CA ILE A 57 -6.97 3.68 -2.38
C ILE A 57 -6.55 4.52 -3.60
N HIS A 58 -7.18 5.68 -3.77
CA HIS A 58 -6.88 6.60 -4.86
C HIS A 58 -5.37 6.89 -4.94
N ARG A 59 -4.83 6.77 -6.16
CA ARG A 59 -3.42 7.02 -6.47
C ARG A 59 -3.24 8.47 -6.87
N GLN A 60 -2.16 9.08 -6.40
CA GLN A 60 -1.81 10.45 -6.71
C GLN A 60 -0.30 10.55 -6.83
N ALA A 61 0.16 11.32 -7.82
CA ALA A 61 1.59 11.56 -8.01
C ALA A 61 2.14 12.32 -6.81
N CYS A 62 2.97 11.68 -5.99
CA CYS A 62 3.58 12.31 -4.84
C CYS A 62 4.96 12.84 -5.25
N ARG A 63 5.29 14.03 -4.78
CA ARG A 63 6.62 14.63 -4.95
C ARG A 63 7.15 15.05 -3.59
N TRP A 64 8.46 15.00 -3.45
CA TRP A 64 9.08 15.33 -2.18
C TRP A 64 8.88 16.81 -1.83
N GLY A 65 8.33 17.08 -0.65
CA GLY A 65 8.00 18.43 -0.19
C GLY A 65 6.72 19.03 -0.78
N ASP A 66 5.97 18.25 -1.57
CA ASP A 66 4.72 18.69 -2.19
C ASP A 66 3.53 18.48 -1.24
N PHE A 67 2.46 19.27 -1.40
CA PHE A 67 1.27 19.23 -0.54
C PHE A 67 0.11 18.42 -1.14
N HIS A 68 0.25 18.07 -2.42
CA HIS A 68 -0.81 17.44 -3.20
C HIS A 68 -1.13 16.04 -2.68
#